data_AF-A0A521S2N4-F1
#
_entry.id   AF-A0A521S2N4-F1
#
_cell.length_a   1.000
_cell.length_b   1.000
_cell.length_c   1.000
_cell.angle_alpha   90.00
_cell.angle_beta   90.00
_cell.angle_gamma   90.00
#
_symmetry.space_group_name_H-M   'P 1'
#
loop_
_entity.id
_entity.type
_entity.pdbx_description
1 polymer ?
#
loop_
_entity_poly.entity_id
_entity_poly.type
_entity_poly.pdbx_seq_one_letter_code
_entity_poly.pdbx_strand_id
1 'polypeptide(L)'
;MAEKSQRGFAAMDAEKQKEIARKGGKAAHEKGTAHEFTPEEAREAGRKGGQIAHQKGTAHEFTAEEAREAGRKGGQAARRRAAQQPAPSETAEQPVAPSPEQVEAERRSEEEKKAA
;
A
#
# COMPACT_ATOMS: atom_id res chain seq x y z
N MET A 1 12.74 31.70 -34.12
CA MET A 1 12.19 30.59 -33.31
C MET A 1 10.81 31.03 -32.82
N ALA A 2 9.76 30.25 -33.04
CA ALA A 2 8.40 30.64 -32.65
C ALA A 2 8.28 30.66 -31.12
N GLU A 3 7.91 31.82 -30.57
CA GLU A 3 7.68 32.01 -29.15
C GLU A 3 6.45 31.18 -28.73
N LYS A 4 6.64 30.22 -27.83
CA LYS A 4 5.56 29.36 -27.34
C LYS A 4 4.69 30.18 -26.40
N SER A 5 3.65 30.80 -26.95
CA SER A 5 2.60 31.46 -26.17
C SER A 5 2.00 30.46 -25.17
N GLN A 6 2.18 30.70 -23.87
CA GLN A 6 1.55 29.90 -22.83
C GLN A 6 0.04 30.10 -22.92
N ARG A 7 -0.70 29.03 -23.25
CA ARG A 7 -2.15 29.01 -23.31
C ARG A 7 -2.69 27.81 -22.53
N GLY A 8 -3.93 27.90 -22.06
CA GLY A 8 -4.59 26.81 -21.36
C GLY A 8 -3.98 26.53 -19.99
N PHE A 9 -3.82 25.25 -19.64
CA PHE A 9 -3.34 24.81 -18.31
C PHE A 9 -1.97 25.39 -17.95
N ALA A 10 -1.07 25.50 -18.93
CA ALA A 10 0.28 26.04 -18.75
C ALA A 10 0.32 27.57 -18.50
N ALA A 11 -0.77 28.29 -18.78
CA ALA A 11 -0.89 29.73 -18.53
C ALA A 11 -1.54 30.06 -17.18
N MET A 12 -2.04 29.04 -16.45
CA MET A 12 -2.64 29.24 -15.13
C MET A 12 -1.57 29.47 -14.05
N ASP A 13 -1.99 30.04 -12.93
CA ASP A 13 -1.17 30.12 -11.73
C ASP A 13 -0.70 28.73 -11.25
N ALA A 14 0.54 28.63 -10.75
CA ALA A 14 1.14 27.37 -10.33
C ALA A 14 0.37 26.67 -9.21
N GLU A 15 -0.18 27.43 -8.26
CA GLU A 15 -0.97 26.87 -7.16
C GLU A 15 -2.27 26.25 -7.70
N LYS A 16 -2.90 26.92 -8.66
CA LYS A 16 -4.11 26.44 -9.32
C LYS A 16 -3.83 25.18 -10.16
N GLN A 17 -2.71 25.14 -10.88
CA GLN A 17 -2.29 23.93 -11.63
C GLN A 17 -2.10 22.74 -10.69
N LYS A 18 -1.41 22.96 -9.57
CA LYS A 18 -1.17 21.93 -8.55
C LYS A 18 -2.46 21.43 -7.92
N GLU A 19 -3.41 22.32 -7.65
CA GLU A 19 -4.71 21.95 -7.11
C GLU A 19 -5.51 21.09 -8.10
N ILE A 20 -5.55 21.48 -9.38
CA ILE A 20 -6.23 20.72 -10.43
C ILE A 20 -5.58 19.35 -10.62
N ALA A 21 -4.25 19.28 -10.66
CA ALA A 21 -3.51 18.02 -10.77
C ALA A 21 -3.80 17.10 -9.57
N ARG A 22 -3.82 17.67 -8.35
CA ARG A 22 -4.16 16.93 -7.12
C ARG A 22 -5.59 16.39 -7.17
N LYS A 23 -6.57 17.19 -7.62
CA LYS A 23 -7.97 16.76 -7.77
C LYS A 23 -8.11 15.68 -8.84
N GLY A 24 -7.44 15.83 -9.98
CA GLY A 24 -7.45 14.85 -11.07
C GLY A 24 -6.87 13.49 -10.64
N GLY A 25 -5.75 13.50 -9.93
CA GLY A 25 -5.15 12.27 -9.39
C GLY A 25 -6.07 11.55 -8.40
N LYS A 26 -6.67 12.29 -7.46
CA LYS A 26 -7.66 11.72 -6.52
C LYS A 26 -8.86 11.12 -7.24
N ALA A 27 -9.45 11.87 -8.17
CA ALA A 27 -10.58 11.39 -8.95
C ALA A 27 -10.26 10.14 -9.78
N ALA A 28 -9.04 10.02 -10.29
CA ALA A 28 -8.61 8.84 -11.07
C ALA A 28 -8.53 7.58 -10.20
N HIS A 29 -8.03 7.72 -8.97
CA HIS A 29 -8.04 6.63 -7.97
C HIS A 29 -9.46 6.30 -7.50
N GLU A 30 -10.27 7.32 -7.18
CA GLU A 30 -11.67 7.13 -6.77
C GLU A 30 -12.51 6.42 -7.85
N LYS A 31 -12.24 6.69 -9.13
CA LYS A 31 -12.94 6.07 -10.26
C LYS A 31 -12.36 4.71 -10.68
N GLY A 32 -11.29 4.22 -10.04
CA GLY A 32 -10.62 2.98 -10.42
C GLY A 32 -9.94 3.00 -11.80
N THR A 33 -9.75 4.18 -12.38
CA THR A 33 -9.05 4.36 -13.67
C THR A 33 -7.54 4.37 -13.51
N ALA A 34 -7.06 4.68 -12.31
CA ALA A 34 -5.65 4.64 -11.98
C ALA A 34 -5.20 3.20 -11.69
N HIS A 35 -3.93 2.89 -11.97
CA HIS A 35 -3.34 1.62 -11.59
C HIS A 35 -3.23 1.53 -10.06
N GLU A 36 -3.83 0.50 -9.49
CA GLU A 36 -3.68 0.16 -8.08
C GLU A 36 -2.45 -0.72 -7.91
N PHE A 37 -1.49 -0.23 -7.15
CA PHE A 37 -0.32 -1.02 -6.81
C PHE A 37 -0.65 -1.90 -5.61
N THR A 38 -0.39 -3.19 -5.73
CA THR A 38 -0.30 -4.03 -4.54
C THR A 38 0.88 -3.57 -3.67
N PRO A 39 0.85 -3.83 -2.35
CA PRO A 39 1.95 -3.47 -1.47
C PRO A 39 3.30 -4.08 -1.89
N GLU A 40 3.27 -5.25 -2.52
CA GLU A 40 4.44 -5.96 -3.02
C GLU A 40 5.02 -5.27 -4.26
N GLU A 41 4.17 -4.94 -5.23
CA GLU A 41 4.57 -4.20 -6.44
C GLU A 41 5.13 -2.82 -6.09
N ALA A 42 4.50 -2.10 -5.16
CA ALA A 42 5.00 -0.80 -4.71
C ALA A 42 6.42 -0.90 -4.10
N ARG A 43 6.70 -1.97 -3.35
CA ARG A 43 8.03 -2.23 -2.77
C ARG A 43 9.04 -2.57 -3.84
N GLU A 44 8.67 -3.42 -4.81
CA GLU A 44 9.57 -3.81 -5.89
C GLU A 44 9.91 -2.61 -6.78
N ALA A 45 8.90 -1.82 -7.17
CA ALA A 45 9.07 -0.60 -7.94
C ALA A 45 9.97 0.40 -7.20
N GLY A 46 9.75 0.59 -5.89
CA GLY A 46 10.61 1.43 -5.05
C GLY A 46 12.06 0.94 -4.99
N ARG A 47 12.27 -0.37 -4.80
CA ARG A 47 13.61 -0.99 -4.80
C ARG A 47 14.31 -0.78 -6.15
N LYS A 48 13.62 -1.08 -7.25
CA LYS A 48 14.16 -0.93 -8.61
C LYS A 48 14.48 0.53 -8.93
N GLY A 49 13.59 1.45 -8.57
CA GLY A 49 13.82 2.89 -8.73
C GLY A 49 15.05 3.38 -7.97
N GLY A 50 15.21 2.94 -6.71
CA GLY A 50 16.40 3.25 -5.92
C GLY A 50 17.68 2.70 -6.53
N GLN A 51 17.67 1.43 -6.97
CA GLN A 51 18.82 0.83 -7.65
C GLN A 51 19.21 1.60 -8.92
N ILE A 52 18.24 1.98 -9.74
CA ILE A 52 18.49 2.76 -10.97
C ILE A 52 19.04 4.15 -10.63
N ALA A 53 18.51 4.82 -9.60
CA ALA A 53 19.00 6.13 -9.19
C ALA A 53 20.45 6.07 -8.70
N HIS A 54 20.81 5.02 -7.95
CA HIS A 54 22.20 4.78 -7.53
C HIS A 54 23.12 4.49 -8.73
N GLN A 55 22.69 3.66 -9.67
CA GLN A 55 23.46 3.36 -10.89
C GLN A 55 23.68 4.60 -11.76
N LYS A 56 22.70 5.50 -11.84
CA LYS A 56 22.78 6.75 -12.62
C LYS A 56 23.47 7.90 -11.88
N GLY A 57 23.86 7.71 -10.62
CA GLY A 57 24.44 8.77 -9.78
C GLY A 57 23.47 9.92 -9.47
N THR A 58 22.17 9.75 -9.69
CA THR A 58 21.14 10.74 -9.35
C THR A 58 20.53 10.48 -7.98
N ALA A 59 21.00 9.46 -7.26
CA ALA A 59 20.58 9.19 -5.90
C ALA A 59 21.04 10.32 -4.98
N HIS A 60 20.20 10.67 -4.02
CA HIS A 60 20.60 11.56 -2.94
C HIS A 60 21.62 10.84 -2.06
N GLU A 61 22.82 11.41 -1.93
CA GLU A 61 23.83 10.92 -1.00
C GLU A 61 23.46 11.38 0.40
N PHE A 62 22.99 10.45 1.22
CA PHE A 62 22.75 10.72 2.63
C PHE A 62 24.07 10.69 3.38
N THR A 63 24.36 11.72 4.17
CA THR A 63 25.39 11.63 5.20
C THR A 63 24.98 10.62 6.28
N ALA A 64 25.95 10.13 7.04
CA ALA A 64 25.69 9.20 8.14
C ALA A 64 24.76 9.79 9.22
N GLU A 65 24.79 11.12 9.41
CA GLU A 65 23.92 11.82 10.34
C GLU A 65 22.47 11.89 9.82
N GLU A 66 22.28 12.28 8.56
CA GLU A 66 20.97 12.35 7.91
C GLU A 66 20.29 10.98 7.82
N ALA A 67 21.05 9.92 7.50
CA ALA A 67 20.54 8.56 7.47
C ALA A 67 20.05 8.11 8.87
N ARG A 68 20.78 8.47 9.94
CA ARG A 68 20.38 8.19 11.33
C ARG A 68 19.14 8.99 11.72
N GLU A 69 19.05 10.26 11.34
CA GLU A 69 17.87 11.08 11.64
C GLU A 69 16.63 10.55 10.92
N ALA A 70 16.75 10.22 9.63
CA ALA A 70 15.68 9.61 8.84
C ALA A 70 15.22 8.28 9.44
N GLY A 71 16.17 7.40 9.82
CA GLY A 71 15.86 6.14 10.50
C GLY A 71 15.17 6.34 11.83
N ARG A 72 15.66 7.28 12.66
CA ARG A 72 15.02 7.65 13.93
C ARG A 72 13.59 8.11 13.68
N LYS A 73 13.38 9.08 12.78
CA LYS A 73 12.07 9.64 12.41
C LYS A 73 11.11 8.56 11.90
N GLY A 74 11.59 7.66 11.04
CA GLY A 74 10.83 6.51 10.55
C GLY A 74 10.38 5.59 11.66
N GLY A 75 11.29 5.23 12.58
CA GLY A 75 10.97 4.45 13.77
C GLY A 75 9.96 5.14 14.69
N GLN A 76 10.04 6.47 14.81
CA GLN A 76 9.05 7.25 15.58
C GLN A 76 7.66 7.22 14.96
N ALA A 77 7.58 7.31 13.63
CA ALA A 77 6.32 7.24 12.90
C ALA A 77 5.71 5.84 13.01
N ALA A 78 6.52 4.79 12.87
CA ALA A 78 6.07 3.40 13.00
C ALA A 78 5.49 3.11 14.39
N ARG A 79 6.20 3.49 15.46
CA ARG A 79 5.68 3.30 16.84
C ARG A 79 4.44 4.14 17.11
N ARG A 80 4.36 5.37 16.60
CA ARG A 80 3.18 6.24 16.77
C ARG A 80 1.98 5.64 16.06
N ARG A 81 2.17 5.08 14.87
CA ARG A 81 1.12 4.39 14.12
C ARG A 81 0.64 3.17 14.89
N ALA A 82 1.57 2.36 15.40
CA ALA A 82 1.24 1.19 16.22
C ALA A 82 0.47 1.57 17.49
N ALA A 83 0.86 2.65 18.17
CA ALA A 83 0.17 3.14 19.37
C ALA A 83 -1.20 3.78 19.11
N GLN A 84 -1.46 4.25 17.87
CA GLN A 84 -2.74 4.83 17.46
C GLN A 84 -3.69 3.81 16.83
N GLN A 85 -3.21 2.59 16.51
CA GLN A 85 -4.12 1.53 16.11
C GLN A 85 -4.82 1.01 17.39
N PRO A 86 -6.15 1.12 17.51
CA PRO A 86 -6.85 0.40 18.56
C PRO A 86 -6.49 -1.08 18.43
N ALA A 87 -6.25 -1.75 19.56
CA ALA A 87 -6.08 -3.21 19.57
C ALA A 87 -7.19 -3.83 18.71
N PRO A 88 -6.90 -4.81 17.84
CA PRO A 88 -7.95 -5.47 17.08
C PRO A 88 -8.95 -5.99 18.10
N SER A 89 -10.11 -5.34 18.17
CA SER A 89 -11.19 -5.74 19.04
C SER A 89 -11.50 -7.18 18.70
N GLU A 90 -11.45 -8.07 19.70
CA GLU A 90 -11.82 -9.47 19.61
C GLU A 90 -13.25 -9.60 19.08
N THR A 91 -13.37 -9.57 17.77
CA THR A 91 -14.44 -10.17 16.99
C THR A 91 -13.75 -10.92 15.83
N ALA A 92 -12.68 -11.62 16.18
CA ALA A 92 -12.36 -12.85 15.47
C ALA A 92 -13.38 -13.85 15.99
N GLU A 93 -14.43 -14.06 15.20
CA GLU A 93 -15.21 -15.30 15.23
C GLU A 93 -14.18 -16.43 15.26
N GLN A 94 -13.97 -17.00 16.45
CA GLN A 94 -13.19 -18.21 16.59
C GLN A 94 -13.85 -19.22 15.66
N PRO A 95 -13.12 -19.88 14.73
CA PRO A 95 -13.69 -21.02 14.05
C PRO A 95 -14.02 -22.02 15.15
N VAL A 96 -15.31 -22.16 15.46
CA VAL A 96 -15.79 -23.19 16.36
C VAL A 96 -15.37 -24.50 15.74
N ALA A 97 -14.34 -25.13 16.31
CA ALA A 97 -13.97 -26.48 15.92
C ALA A 97 -15.26 -27.32 16.03
N PRO A 98 -15.62 -28.09 14.99
CA PRO A 98 -16.81 -28.91 15.04
C PRO A 98 -16.71 -29.80 16.28
N SER A 99 -17.81 -29.87 17.04
CA SER A 99 -17.88 -30.71 18.24
C SER A 99 -17.45 -32.13 17.88
N PRO A 100 -16.70 -32.85 18.74
CA PRO A 100 -16.26 -34.23 18.46
C PRO A 100 -17.42 -35.16 18.05
N GLU A 101 -18.64 -34.87 18.47
CA GLU A 101 -19.85 -35.58 18.05
C GLU A 101 -20.17 -35.43 16.56
N GLN A 102 -19.90 -34.26 15.97
CA GLN A 102 -20.13 -33.98 14.54
C GLN A 102 -19.11 -34.70 13.66
N VAL A 103 -17.87 -34.83 14.14
CA VAL A 103 -16.80 -35.54 13.44
C VAL A 103 -17.05 -37.06 13.43
N GLU A 104 -17.63 -37.61 14.50
CA GLU A 104 -17.99 -39.03 14.54
C GLU A 104 -19.22 -39.38 13.69
N ALA A 105 -20.22 -38.49 13.65
CA ALA A 105 -21.40 -38.69 12.80
C ALA A 105 -21.05 -38.69 11.31
N GLU A 106 -20.13 -37.82 10.88
CA GLU A 106 -19.68 -37.73 9.48
C GLU A 106 -18.87 -38.96 9.06
N ARG A 107 -17.98 -39.46 9.92
CA ARG A 107 -17.24 -40.71 9.67
C ARG A 107 -18.15 -41.95 9.58
N ARG A 108 -19.21 -42.02 10.41
CA ARG A 108 -20.18 -43.13 10.37
C ARG A 108 -21.00 -43.14 9.09
N SER A 109 -21.38 -41.97 8.60
CA SER A 109 -22.18 -41.84 7.37
C SER A 109 -21.35 -42.04 6.10
N GLU A 110 -20.03 -41.83 6.15
CA GLU A 110 -19.11 -42.19 5.07
C GLU A 110 -18.86 -43.71 4.99
N GLU A 111 -18.83 -44.41 6.13
CA GLU A 111 -18.67 -45.86 6.19
C GLU A 111 -19.92 -46.60 5.65
N GLU A 112 -21.13 -46.08 5.92
CA GLU A 112 -22.39 -46.65 5.44
C GLU A 112 -22.57 -46.46 3.91
N LYS A 113 -22.07 -45.35 3.34
CA LYS A 113 -22.06 -45.12 1.88
C LYS A 113 -21.05 -45.97 1.12
N LYS A 114 -20.03 -46.51 1.78
CA LYS A 114 -19.01 -47.38 1.16
C LYS A 114 -19.39 -48.86 1.22
N ALA A 115 -20.42 -49.21 2.00
CA ALA A 115 -20.93 -50.57 2.18
C ALA A 115 -22.20 -50.88 1.35
N ALA A 116 -22.69 -49.93 0.54
CA ALA A 116 -23.76 -50.11 -0.44
C ALA A 116 -23.19 -50.16 -1.87
#